data_AF-A0A7K2W308-F1
#
_entry.id   AF-A0A7K2W308-F1
#
_cell.length_a   1.000
_cell.length_b   1.000
_cell.length_c   1.000
_cell.angle_alpha   90.00
_cell.angle_beta   90.00
_cell.angle_gamma   90.00
#
_symmetry.space_group_name_H-M   'P 1'
#
loop_
_entity.id
_entity.type
_entity.pdbx_description
1 polymer ?
#
loop_
_entity_poly.entity_id
_entity_poly.type
_entity_poly.pdbx_seq_one_letter_code
_entity_poly.pdbx_strand_id
1 'polypeptide(L)'
;MSLPPLASGPHGPHALRPLLATVLDALEEGTRRRGGPLPAGGPRTVAAQVRDTLGDVLPEHGDPDALHTVVRTLAEGAADPAHPLCAAHLHCPPLATATAADLAASALNPSLDSWDQAPAASALETLVTRALARETGAADALVTTGGTEANQLALLLARETSGPVRLVCGAHTHHSLTRAAWLLGLPPPLVLPTPRGT
;
A
#
# COMPACT_ATOMS: atom_id res chain seq x y z
N MET A 1 -4.02 27.82 -23.50
CA MET A 1 -3.22 26.66 -23.07
C MET A 1 -4.07 25.41 -23.25
N SER A 2 -3.55 24.35 -23.86
CA SER A 2 -4.29 23.08 -23.94
C SER A 2 -4.40 22.49 -22.53
N LEU A 3 -5.56 21.92 -22.20
CA LEU A 3 -5.70 21.17 -20.96
C LEU A 3 -4.73 19.96 -20.97
N PRO A 4 -4.14 19.61 -19.82
CA PRO A 4 -3.34 18.40 -19.71
C PRO A 4 -4.20 17.16 -19.97
N PRO A 5 -3.64 16.09 -20.55
CA PRO A 5 -4.39 14.86 -20.79
C PRO A 5 -4.76 14.19 -19.46
N LEU A 6 -6.00 13.69 -19.37
CA LEU A 6 -6.50 12.97 -18.20
C LEU A 6 -6.43 11.45 -18.41
N ALA A 7 -6.08 10.70 -17.36
CA ALA A 7 -5.99 9.24 -17.41
C ALA A 7 -7.35 8.56 -17.66
N SER A 8 -8.45 9.13 -17.16
CA SER A 8 -9.83 8.63 -17.32
C SER A 8 -10.58 9.20 -18.54
N GLY A 9 -9.92 10.00 -19.38
CA GLY A 9 -10.56 10.59 -20.57
C GLY A 9 -10.66 9.63 -21.76
N PRO A 10 -11.39 9.98 -22.83
CA PRO A 10 -11.50 9.17 -24.06
C PRO A 10 -10.15 8.83 -24.71
N HIS A 11 -9.16 9.70 -24.52
CA HIS A 11 -7.78 9.50 -24.99
C HIS A 11 -6.82 9.05 -23.88
N GLY A 12 -7.33 8.74 -22.69
CA GLY A 12 -6.56 8.38 -21.50
C GLY A 12 -5.57 7.24 -21.75
N PRO A 13 -6.00 6.08 -22.30
CA PRO A 13 -5.08 5.01 -22.65
C PRO A 13 -3.99 5.42 -23.64
N HIS A 14 -4.29 6.30 -24.60
CA HIS A 14 -3.29 6.80 -25.54
C HIS A 14 -2.30 7.75 -24.89
N ALA A 15 -2.75 8.61 -23.98
CA ALA A 15 -1.90 9.51 -23.22
C ALA A 15 -1.02 8.77 -22.19
N LEU A 16 -1.53 7.69 -21.58
CA LEU A 16 -0.80 6.89 -20.60
C LEU A 16 0.32 6.07 -21.25
N ARG A 17 0.14 5.55 -22.46
CA ARG A 17 1.12 4.68 -23.14
C ARG A 17 2.57 5.20 -23.12
N PRO A 18 2.88 6.42 -23.61
CA PRO A 18 4.26 6.92 -23.57
C PRO A 18 4.78 7.11 -22.14
N LEU A 19 3.94 7.55 -21.21
CA LEU A 19 4.32 7.73 -19.80
C LEU A 19 4.64 6.38 -19.14
N LEU A 20 3.85 5.35 -19.43
CA LEU A 20 4.07 4.00 -18.93
C LEU A 20 5.34 3.38 -19.52
N ALA A 21 5.68 3.66 -20.77
CA ALA A 21 6.98 3.26 -21.34
C ALA A 21 8.13 3.91 -20.56
N THR A 22 8.06 5.22 -20.31
CA THR A 22 9.04 5.93 -19.47
C THR A 22 9.17 5.34 -18.07
N VAL A 23 8.05 4.98 -17.43
CA VAL A 23 8.05 4.33 -16.11
C VAL A 23 8.75 2.97 -16.17
N LEU A 24 8.42 2.14 -17.16
CA LEU A 24 9.00 0.80 -17.29
C LEU A 24 10.51 0.86 -17.54
N ASP A 25 10.96 1.75 -18.43
CA ASP A 25 12.38 1.97 -18.72
C ASP A 25 13.14 2.43 -17.45
N ALA A 26 12.56 3.38 -16.71
CA ALA A 26 13.14 3.89 -15.47
C ALA A 26 13.20 2.84 -14.36
N LEU A 27 12.17 1.99 -14.23
CA LEU A 27 12.15 0.87 -13.29
C LEU A 27 13.25 -0.15 -13.60
N GLU A 28 13.46 -0.45 -14.88
CA GLU A 28 14.55 -1.34 -15.32
C GLU A 28 15.90 -0.73 -14.97
N GLU A 29 16.14 0.53 -15.34
CA GLU A 29 17.41 1.21 -15.05
C GLU A 29 17.70 1.26 -13.55
N GLY A 30 16.73 1.72 -12.74
CA GLY A 30 16.91 1.83 -11.29
C GLY A 30 17.16 0.47 -10.64
N THR A 31 16.48 -0.59 -11.09
CA THR A 31 16.71 -1.97 -10.63
C THR A 31 18.12 -2.44 -10.92
N ARG A 32 18.63 -2.21 -12.15
CA ARG A 32 20.02 -2.55 -12.49
C ARG A 32 21.03 -1.78 -11.64
N ARG A 33 20.77 -0.50 -11.36
CA ARG A 33 21.65 0.36 -10.56
C ARG A 33 21.66 -0.01 -9.08
N ARG A 34 20.52 -0.44 -8.54
CA ARG A 34 20.42 -0.98 -7.17
C ARG A 34 21.34 -2.18 -6.97
N GLY A 35 21.35 -3.11 -7.93
CA GLY A 35 22.30 -4.23 -7.98
C GLY A 35 22.15 -5.31 -6.89
N GLY A 36 21.10 -5.27 -6.08
CA GLY A 36 20.89 -6.22 -4.99
C GLY A 36 19.55 -6.04 -4.26
N PRO A 37 19.35 -6.70 -3.09
CA PRO A 37 18.09 -6.64 -2.34
C PRO A 37 17.83 -5.26 -1.73
N LEU A 38 18.87 -4.45 -1.52
CA LEU A 38 18.82 -3.07 -1.02
C LEU A 38 19.97 -2.26 -1.64
N PRO A 39 19.84 -0.91 -1.73
CA PRO A 39 20.95 -0.04 -2.10
C PRO A 39 22.09 -0.07 -1.07
N ALA A 40 23.33 0.12 -1.54
CA ALA A 40 24.52 0.20 -0.68
C ALA A 40 24.62 1.55 0.06
N GLY A 41 25.46 1.62 1.10
CA GLY A 41 25.80 2.86 1.81
C GLY A 41 24.84 3.28 2.93
N GLY A 42 23.70 2.59 3.08
CA GLY A 42 22.77 2.81 4.18
C GLY A 42 21.96 4.11 4.07
N PRO A 43 21.13 4.42 5.09
CA PRO A 43 20.05 5.40 4.96
C PRO A 43 20.54 6.83 4.67
N ARG A 44 21.68 7.25 5.23
CA ARG A 44 22.23 8.60 5.00
C ARG A 44 22.70 8.78 3.56
N THR A 45 23.35 7.76 2.99
CA THR A 45 23.83 7.79 1.60
C THR A 45 22.65 7.80 0.64
N VAL A 46 21.67 6.92 0.83
CA VAL A 46 20.46 6.87 0.00
C VAL A 46 19.71 8.22 0.06
N ALA A 47 19.51 8.78 1.26
CA ALA A 47 18.84 10.07 1.41
C ALA A 47 19.61 11.24 0.77
N ALA A 48 20.95 11.21 0.78
CA ALA A 48 21.77 12.19 0.08
C ALA A 48 21.62 12.05 -1.44
N GLN A 49 21.75 10.83 -1.97
CA GLN A 49 21.58 10.55 -3.40
C GLN A 49 20.20 10.98 -3.92
N VAL A 50 19.12 10.69 -3.18
CA VAL A 50 17.77 11.13 -3.52
C VAL A 50 17.69 12.65 -3.57
N ARG A 51 18.19 13.36 -2.54
CA ARG A 51 18.16 14.83 -2.50
C ARG A 51 18.98 15.45 -3.63
N ASP A 52 20.18 14.95 -3.86
CA ASP A 52 21.09 15.48 -4.88
C ASP A 52 20.54 15.25 -6.29
N THR A 53 19.83 14.14 -6.50
CA THR A 53 19.23 13.79 -7.80
C THR A 53 17.94 14.55 -8.07
N LEU A 54 17.07 14.70 -7.08
CA LEU A 54 15.76 15.33 -7.26
C LEU A 54 15.81 16.85 -7.20
N GLY A 55 16.78 17.44 -6.49
CA GLY A 55 16.89 18.89 -6.36
C GLY A 55 15.64 19.51 -5.73
N ASP A 56 15.07 20.53 -6.40
CA ASP A 56 13.78 21.11 -6.01
C ASP A 56 12.64 20.20 -6.49
N VAL A 57 11.91 19.60 -5.55
CA VAL A 57 10.83 18.65 -5.82
C VAL A 57 9.52 19.31 -6.24
N LEU A 58 9.39 20.64 -6.09
CA LEU A 58 8.20 21.40 -6.48
C LEU A 58 8.60 22.68 -7.24
N PRO A 59 9.26 22.55 -8.40
CA PRO A 59 9.70 23.70 -9.18
C PRO A 59 8.50 24.44 -9.78
N GLU A 60 8.66 25.74 -10.02
CA GLU A 60 7.62 26.57 -10.69
C GLU A 60 7.28 26.06 -12.10
N HIS A 61 8.23 25.39 -12.76
CA HIS A 61 8.07 24.79 -14.08
C HIS A 61 8.47 23.32 -14.04
N GLY A 62 7.61 22.45 -14.57
CA GLY A 62 7.87 21.02 -14.62
C GLY A 62 8.99 20.66 -15.59
N ASP A 63 9.82 19.70 -15.18
CA ASP A 63 10.82 19.07 -16.04
C ASP A 63 10.18 17.92 -16.84
N PRO A 64 10.24 17.92 -18.19
CA PRO A 64 9.75 16.82 -19.03
C PRO A 64 10.32 15.44 -18.66
N ASP A 65 11.53 15.38 -18.12
CA ASP A 65 12.22 14.14 -17.73
C ASP A 65 11.98 13.76 -16.25
N ALA A 66 11.19 14.56 -15.51
CA ALA A 66 10.95 14.35 -14.08
C ALA A 66 10.40 12.95 -13.78
N LEU A 67 9.48 12.45 -14.61
CA LEU A 67 8.88 11.13 -14.40
C LEU A 67 9.94 10.02 -14.44
N HIS A 68 10.82 10.04 -15.45
CA HIS A 68 11.92 9.08 -15.55
C HIS A 68 12.85 9.19 -14.34
N THR A 69 13.27 10.42 -14.01
CA THR A 69 14.22 10.69 -12.93
C THR A 69 13.68 10.23 -11.57
N VAL A 70 12.41 10.53 -11.26
CA VAL A 70 11.77 10.14 -10.00
C VAL A 70 11.65 8.62 -9.91
N VAL A 71 11.11 7.97 -10.95
CA VAL A 71 10.88 6.51 -10.94
C VAL A 71 12.20 5.74 -10.86
N ARG A 72 13.21 6.15 -11.63
CA ARG A 72 14.55 5.54 -11.59
C ARG A 72 15.17 5.68 -10.20
N THR A 73 15.12 6.88 -9.63
CA THR A 73 15.69 7.16 -8.30
C THR A 73 14.99 6.35 -7.22
N LEU A 74 13.65 6.23 -7.31
CA LEU A 74 12.86 5.40 -6.41
C LEU A 74 13.24 3.92 -6.54
N ALA A 75 13.36 3.39 -7.76
CA ALA A 75 13.73 2.00 -8.00
C ALA A 75 15.17 1.69 -7.55
N GLU A 76 16.12 2.59 -7.78
CA GLU A 76 17.50 2.49 -7.30
C GLU A 76 17.59 2.44 -5.77
N GLY A 77 16.77 3.26 -5.09
CA GLY A 77 16.71 3.35 -3.63
C GLY A 77 15.80 2.33 -2.92
N ALA A 78 15.06 1.50 -3.67
CA ALA A 78 14.06 0.60 -3.11
C ALA A 78 14.67 -0.65 -2.45
N ALA A 79 13.96 -1.24 -1.48
CA ALA A 79 14.17 -2.65 -1.14
C ALA A 79 13.45 -3.53 -2.17
N ASP A 80 14.06 -4.64 -2.54
CA ASP A 80 13.53 -5.57 -3.54
C ASP A 80 12.99 -6.86 -2.91
N PRO A 81 11.69 -6.93 -2.57
CA PRO A 81 11.11 -8.13 -1.97
C PRO A 81 11.07 -9.34 -2.91
N ALA A 82 11.35 -9.18 -4.21
CA ALA A 82 11.48 -10.30 -5.15
C ALA A 82 12.91 -10.88 -5.17
N HIS A 83 13.89 -10.14 -4.64
CA HIS A 83 15.26 -10.64 -4.54
C HIS A 83 15.33 -11.76 -3.47
N PRO A 84 15.91 -12.94 -3.77
CA PRO A 84 15.92 -14.08 -2.83
C PRO A 84 16.55 -13.79 -1.45
N LEU A 85 17.47 -12.83 -1.39
CA LEU A 85 18.11 -12.38 -0.15
C LEU A 85 17.33 -11.31 0.63
N CYS A 86 16.21 -10.81 0.11
CA CYS A 86 15.33 -9.86 0.80
C CYS A 86 14.22 -10.58 1.58
N ALA A 87 14.60 -11.32 2.63
CA ALA A 87 13.70 -12.24 3.35
C ALA A 87 13.39 -11.82 4.80
N ALA A 88 13.46 -10.52 5.13
CA ALA A 88 13.43 -10.05 6.52
C ALA A 88 12.02 -9.85 7.10
N HIS A 89 11.06 -9.43 6.28
CA HIS A 89 9.76 -8.94 6.76
C HIS A 89 8.60 -9.58 6.00
N LEU A 90 7.38 -9.43 6.53
CA LEU A 90 6.12 -9.74 5.84
C LEU A 90 5.82 -8.67 4.77
N HIS A 91 6.78 -8.44 3.89
CA HIS A 91 6.73 -7.55 2.74
C HIS A 91 6.88 -8.43 1.51
N CYS A 92 5.75 -8.81 0.91
CA CYS A 92 5.74 -9.74 -0.21
C CYS A 92 6.12 -9.04 -1.53
N PRO A 93 6.73 -9.77 -2.48
CA PRO A 93 6.88 -9.27 -3.84
C PRO A 93 5.50 -9.09 -4.48
N PRO A 94 5.21 -7.92 -5.08
CA PRO A 94 3.94 -7.68 -5.73
C PRO A 94 3.78 -8.57 -6.98
N LEU A 95 2.59 -9.11 -7.17
CA LEU A 95 2.25 -9.81 -8.42
C LEU A 95 2.11 -8.78 -9.54
N ALA A 96 2.67 -9.08 -10.73
CA ALA A 96 2.53 -8.21 -11.90
C ALA A 96 1.05 -7.92 -12.25
N THR A 97 0.17 -8.90 -12.04
CA THR A 97 -1.28 -8.75 -12.21
C THR A 97 -1.89 -7.77 -11.21
N ALA A 98 -1.43 -7.76 -9.96
CA ALA A 98 -1.90 -6.81 -8.94
C ALA A 98 -1.46 -5.39 -9.29
N THR A 99 -0.20 -5.19 -9.68
CA THR A 99 0.30 -3.86 -10.11
C THR A 99 -0.44 -3.34 -11.35
N ALA A 100 -0.76 -4.22 -12.31
CA ALA A 100 -1.55 -3.83 -13.47
C ALA A 100 -3.01 -3.46 -13.10
N ALA A 101 -3.61 -4.15 -12.12
CA ALA A 101 -4.92 -3.80 -11.60
C ALA A 101 -4.90 -2.45 -10.86
N ASP A 102 -3.86 -2.16 -10.09
CA ASP A 102 -3.67 -0.86 -9.43
C ASP A 102 -3.53 0.29 -10.43
N LEU A 103 -2.87 0.08 -11.56
CA LEU A 103 -2.86 1.05 -12.66
C LEU A 103 -4.28 1.32 -13.18
N ALA A 104 -5.08 0.27 -13.39
CA ALA A 104 -6.47 0.44 -13.83
C ALA A 104 -7.32 1.16 -12.78
N ALA A 105 -7.19 0.80 -11.51
CA ALA A 105 -7.86 1.49 -10.40
C ALA A 105 -7.44 2.96 -10.31
N SER A 106 -6.15 3.26 -10.44
CA SER A 106 -5.62 4.63 -10.43
C SER A 106 -6.09 5.46 -11.63
N ALA A 107 -6.19 4.84 -12.81
CA ALA A 107 -6.70 5.52 -14.01
C ALA A 107 -8.19 5.84 -13.90
N LEU A 108 -8.97 5.00 -13.22
CA LEU A 108 -10.42 5.18 -13.03
C LEU A 108 -10.77 6.02 -11.80
N ASN A 109 -9.90 6.03 -10.79
CA ASN A 109 -10.05 6.74 -9.52
C ASN A 109 -11.44 6.57 -8.87
N PRO A 110 -11.89 5.33 -8.61
CA PRO A 110 -13.20 5.09 -7.99
C PRO A 110 -13.21 5.55 -6.52
N SER A 111 -14.30 6.18 -6.10
CA SER A 111 -14.57 6.47 -4.68
C SER A 111 -15.59 5.46 -4.14
N LEU A 112 -15.14 4.55 -3.28
CA LEU A 112 -15.95 3.42 -2.78
C LEU A 112 -16.90 3.77 -1.62
N ASP A 113 -17.05 5.05 -1.30
CA ASP A 113 -17.95 5.56 -0.27
C ASP A 113 -19.43 5.58 -0.71
N SER A 114 -19.68 5.66 -2.02
CA SER A 114 -21.03 5.66 -2.57
C SER A 114 -21.11 4.95 -3.93
N TRP A 115 -22.30 4.42 -4.24
CA TRP A 115 -22.51 3.63 -5.46
C TRP A 115 -22.42 4.49 -6.73
N ASP A 116 -22.88 5.73 -6.71
CA ASP A 116 -22.86 6.64 -7.86
C ASP A 116 -21.44 7.13 -8.22
N GLN A 117 -20.48 6.96 -7.31
CA GLN A 117 -19.07 7.25 -7.56
C GLN A 117 -18.23 6.02 -7.97
N ALA A 118 -18.73 4.80 -7.73
CA ALA A 118 -17.96 3.58 -7.98
C ALA A 118 -18.83 2.33 -8.29
N PRO A 119 -19.81 2.37 -9.19
CA PRO A 119 -20.87 1.35 -9.27
C PRO A 119 -20.33 -0.07 -9.55
N ALA A 120 -19.40 -0.19 -10.49
CA ALA A 120 -18.78 -1.47 -10.83
C ALA A 120 -17.78 -1.93 -9.75
N ALA A 121 -17.04 -1.01 -9.14
CA ALA A 121 -16.07 -1.36 -8.11
C ALA A 121 -16.76 -1.78 -6.80
N SER A 122 -17.87 -1.14 -6.41
CA SER A 122 -18.70 -1.56 -5.28
C SER A 122 -19.29 -2.96 -5.48
N ALA A 123 -19.74 -3.28 -6.70
CA ALA A 123 -20.22 -4.63 -7.02
C ALA A 123 -19.09 -5.67 -6.97
N LEU A 124 -17.91 -5.32 -7.50
CA LEU A 124 -16.72 -6.18 -7.45
C LEU A 124 -16.28 -6.44 -6.00
N GLU A 125 -16.16 -5.40 -5.18
CA GLU A 125 -15.81 -5.52 -3.77
C GLU A 125 -16.79 -6.43 -3.04
N THR A 126 -18.11 -6.21 -3.24
CA THR A 126 -19.15 -7.07 -2.66
C THR A 126 -18.99 -8.54 -3.02
N LEU A 127 -18.64 -8.84 -4.28
CA LEU A 127 -18.43 -10.24 -4.71
C LEU A 127 -17.19 -10.85 -4.05
N VAL A 128 -16.09 -10.09 -3.98
CA VAL A 128 -14.83 -10.53 -3.38
C VAL A 128 -14.96 -10.72 -1.88
N THR A 129 -15.51 -9.74 -1.16
CA THR A 129 -15.67 -9.82 0.30
C THR A 129 -16.60 -10.96 0.70
N ARG A 130 -17.71 -11.16 -0.02
CA ARG A 130 -18.58 -12.34 0.20
C ARG A 130 -17.87 -13.66 -0.06
N ALA A 131 -16.97 -13.72 -1.05
CA ALA A 131 -16.16 -14.91 -1.26
C ALA A 131 -15.22 -15.15 -0.08
N LEU A 132 -14.48 -14.13 0.36
CA LEU A 132 -13.58 -14.21 1.51
C LEU A 132 -14.30 -14.56 2.82
N ALA A 133 -15.50 -14.01 3.04
CA ALA A 133 -16.32 -14.34 4.20
C ALA A 133 -16.69 -15.83 4.21
N ARG A 134 -17.10 -16.39 3.05
CA ARG A 134 -17.38 -17.83 2.93
C ARG A 134 -16.13 -18.69 3.18
N GLU A 135 -14.98 -18.33 2.62
CA GLU A 135 -13.73 -19.07 2.80
C GLU A 135 -13.27 -19.11 4.27
N THR A 136 -13.58 -18.07 5.04
CA THR A 136 -13.18 -17.95 6.45
C THR A 136 -14.26 -18.39 7.44
N GLY A 137 -15.47 -18.73 6.96
CA GLY A 137 -16.63 -19.00 7.81
C GLY A 137 -17.18 -17.77 8.53
N ALA A 138 -16.81 -16.56 8.10
CA ALA A 138 -17.33 -15.31 8.63
C ALA A 138 -18.71 -15.00 8.07
N ALA A 139 -19.51 -14.23 8.82
CA ALA A 139 -20.82 -13.78 8.37
C ALA A 139 -20.71 -12.73 7.25
N ASP A 140 -19.70 -11.87 7.32
CA ASP A 140 -19.41 -10.83 6.34
C ASP A 140 -17.93 -10.44 6.37
N ALA A 141 -17.48 -9.67 5.38
CA ALA A 141 -16.14 -9.10 5.31
C ALA A 141 -16.17 -7.73 4.63
N LEU A 142 -15.17 -6.91 4.94
CA LEU A 142 -14.92 -5.64 4.26
C LEU A 142 -13.43 -5.48 3.95
N VAL A 143 -13.11 -4.64 2.97
CA VAL A 143 -11.73 -4.25 2.67
C VAL A 143 -11.32 -3.12 3.60
N THR A 144 -10.08 -3.16 4.09
CA THR A 144 -9.48 -2.08 4.90
C THR A 144 -8.13 -1.72 4.29
N THR A 145 -7.53 -0.62 4.72
CA THR A 145 -6.17 -0.23 4.32
C THR A 145 -5.10 -1.25 4.75
N GLY A 146 -5.42 -2.14 5.70
CA GLY A 146 -4.57 -3.26 6.10
C GLY A 146 -4.88 -3.78 7.49
N GLY A 147 -4.07 -4.75 7.95
CA GLY A 147 -4.29 -5.46 9.21
C GLY A 147 -4.32 -4.57 10.46
N THR A 148 -3.67 -3.40 10.45
CA THR A 148 -3.73 -2.44 11.56
C THR A 148 -5.12 -1.84 11.71
N GLU A 149 -5.72 -1.38 10.61
CA GLU A 149 -7.09 -0.85 10.61
C GLU A 149 -8.10 -1.96 10.92
N ALA A 150 -7.94 -3.15 10.31
CA ALA A 150 -8.80 -4.29 10.60
C ALA A 150 -8.83 -4.65 12.11
N ASN A 151 -7.67 -4.64 12.79
CA ASN A 151 -7.60 -4.85 14.23
C ASN A 151 -8.31 -3.74 15.03
N GLN A 152 -8.18 -2.48 14.60
CA GLN A 152 -8.86 -1.36 15.25
C GLN A 152 -10.38 -1.47 15.09
N LEU A 153 -10.87 -1.79 13.89
CA LEU A 153 -12.28 -2.01 13.63
C LEU A 153 -12.82 -3.21 14.42
N ALA A 154 -12.07 -4.31 14.52
CA ALA A 154 -12.47 -5.46 15.33
C ALA A 154 -12.68 -5.10 16.81
N LEU A 155 -11.76 -4.31 17.39
CA LEU A 155 -11.89 -3.84 18.79
C LEU A 155 -13.03 -2.84 18.95
N LEU A 156 -13.21 -1.94 17.99
CA LEU A 156 -14.32 -1.00 17.98
C LEU A 156 -15.66 -1.76 17.96
N LEU A 157 -15.83 -2.69 17.04
CA LEU A 157 -17.04 -3.52 16.95
C LEU A 157 -17.28 -4.30 18.24
N ALA A 158 -16.26 -4.95 18.80
CA ALA A 158 -16.40 -5.68 20.07
C ALA A 158 -16.88 -4.77 21.22
N ARG A 159 -16.36 -3.54 21.30
CA ARG A 159 -16.80 -2.55 22.29
C ARG A 159 -18.25 -2.14 22.08
N GLU A 160 -18.65 -1.83 20.84
CA GLU A 160 -20.02 -1.39 20.55
C GLU A 160 -21.04 -2.53 20.74
N THR A 161 -20.68 -3.78 20.43
CA THR A 161 -21.59 -4.91 20.54
C THR A 161 -21.72 -5.47 21.95
N SER A 162 -20.66 -5.37 22.77
CA SER A 162 -20.59 -6.04 24.08
C SER A 162 -20.46 -5.07 25.26
N GLY A 163 -20.40 -3.76 25.00
CA GLY A 163 -20.16 -2.74 26.01
C GLY A 163 -18.68 -2.65 26.41
N PRO A 164 -18.36 -2.25 27.66
CA PRO A 164 -16.98 -2.15 28.11
C PRO A 164 -16.25 -3.51 28.01
N VAL A 165 -15.27 -3.59 27.11
CA VAL A 165 -14.42 -4.78 26.91
C VAL A 165 -12.99 -4.52 27.38
N ARG A 166 -12.28 -5.61 27.74
CA ARG A 166 -10.83 -5.59 27.97
C ARG A 166 -10.17 -6.61 27.06
N LEU A 167 -9.20 -6.17 26.27
CA LEU A 167 -8.43 -7.04 25.40
C LEU A 167 -7.60 -8.03 26.23
N VAL A 168 -7.68 -9.33 25.89
CA VAL A 168 -6.76 -10.36 26.34
C VAL A 168 -5.95 -10.83 25.12
N CYS A 169 -4.63 -10.75 25.17
CA CYS A 169 -3.78 -11.08 24.03
C CYS A 169 -2.46 -11.73 24.46
N GLY A 170 -1.79 -12.43 23.54
CA GLY A 170 -0.48 -13.01 23.79
C GLY A 170 0.64 -11.97 23.79
N ALA A 171 1.76 -12.28 24.42
CA ALA A 171 2.94 -11.40 24.49
C ALA A 171 3.57 -11.10 23.13
N HIS A 172 3.32 -11.95 22.12
CA HIS A 172 3.82 -11.77 20.75
C HIS A 172 2.74 -11.31 19.76
N THR A 173 1.57 -10.92 20.26
CA THR A 173 0.50 -10.37 19.43
C THR A 173 0.97 -9.06 18.76
N HIS A 174 0.50 -8.81 17.54
CA HIS A 174 0.86 -7.62 16.79
C HIS A 174 0.51 -6.34 17.58
N HIS A 175 1.46 -5.42 17.66
CA HIS A 175 1.38 -4.21 18.48
C HIS A 175 0.20 -3.29 18.13
N SER A 176 -0.42 -3.45 16.95
CA SER A 176 -1.61 -2.68 16.54
C SER A 176 -2.78 -2.89 17.50
N LEU A 177 -2.89 -4.05 18.14
CA LEU A 177 -3.97 -4.33 19.08
C LEU A 177 -3.84 -3.52 20.36
N THR A 178 -2.63 -3.41 20.91
CA THR A 178 -2.37 -2.52 22.05
C THR A 178 -2.57 -1.05 21.69
N ARG A 179 -2.14 -0.62 20.49
CA ARG A 179 -2.40 0.76 20.01
C ARG A 179 -3.89 1.03 19.82
N ALA A 180 -4.64 0.09 19.25
CA ALA A 180 -6.08 0.20 19.05
C ALA A 180 -6.82 0.30 20.40
N ALA A 181 -6.44 -0.51 21.39
CA ALA A 181 -7.00 -0.41 22.74
C ALA A 181 -6.77 0.98 23.35
N TRP A 182 -5.57 1.54 23.20
CA TRP A 182 -5.26 2.90 23.64
C TRP A 182 -6.08 3.97 22.89
N LEU A 183 -6.13 3.92 21.55
CA LEU A 183 -6.88 4.86 20.73
C LEU A 183 -8.39 4.86 21.04
N LEU A 184 -8.95 3.69 21.35
CA LEU A 184 -10.37 3.52 21.64
C LEU A 184 -10.73 3.76 23.13
N GLY A 185 -9.76 4.16 23.96
CA GLY A 185 -9.97 4.41 25.39
C GLY A 185 -10.30 3.16 26.21
N LEU A 186 -9.88 1.97 25.74
CA LEU A 186 -10.10 0.71 26.45
C LEU A 186 -9.11 0.56 27.62
N PRO A 187 -9.44 -0.24 28.65
CA PRO A 187 -8.50 -0.59 29.70
C PRO A 187 -7.23 -1.26 29.13
N PRO A 188 -6.07 -1.12 29.81
CA PRO A 188 -4.83 -1.76 29.40
C PRO A 188 -5.02 -3.27 29.14
N PRO A 189 -4.53 -3.78 28.00
CA PRO A 189 -4.66 -5.20 27.66
C PRO A 189 -4.10 -6.11 28.76
N LEU A 190 -4.77 -7.23 28.99
CA LEU A 190 -4.20 -8.33 29.77
C LEU A 190 -3.30 -9.16 28.84
N VAL A 191 -2.00 -9.01 29.01
CA VAL A 191 -1.01 -9.72 28.17
C VAL A 191 -0.65 -11.05 28.82
N LEU A 192 -0.84 -12.13 28.08
CA LEU A 192 -0.50 -13.49 28.49
C LEU A 192 0.89 -13.87 27.98
N PRO A 193 1.77 -14.43 28.82
CA PRO A 193 3.05 -14.96 28.35
C PRO A 193 2.80 -16.15 27.42
N THR A 194 3.21 -16.04 26.17
CA THR A 194 3.06 -17.08 25.14
C THR A 194 4.42 -17.56 24.62
N PRO A 195 5.29 -18.12 25.49
CA PRO A 195 6.70 -18.38 25.18
C PRO A 195 6.93 -19.42 24.07
N ARG A 196 5.89 -20.17 23.66
CA ARG A 196 5.98 -21.21 22.63
C ARG A 196 5.33 -20.82 21.30
N GLY A 197 4.81 -19.59 21.16
CA GLY A 197 4.10 -19.15 19.96
C GLY A 197 2.82 -19.97 19.78
N THR A 198 1.75 -19.52 20.44
CA THR A 198 0.55 -20.30 20.83
C THR A 198 0.82 -21.42 21.85
#